data_AF-A0A4S4EIP6-F1
#
_entry.id   AF-A0A4S4EIP6-F1
#
_cell.length_a   1.000
_cell.length_b   1.000
_cell.length_c   1.000
_cell.angle_alpha   90.00
_cell.angle_beta   90.00
_cell.angle_gamma   90.00
#
_symmetry.space_group_name_H-M   'P 1'
#
loop_
_entity.id
_entity.type
_entity.pdbx_description
1 polymer ?
#
loop_
_entity_poly.entity_id
_entity_poly.type
_entity_poly.pdbx_seq_one_letter_code
_entity_poly.pdbx_strand_id
1 'polypeptide(L)'
;MILARTDTSSVTIEWAMSLLVNHPEVLKKDPKVWDDPTSFKPERFEGGEVEGHMLMPFGMGRKACPRAGLAQRIVGLALGSLIKCFEWEKVTKKSIDLTKGKGLTMTKDVPLEAMCKARDIIMNNILSEATNVV
;
A
#
# COMPACT_ATOMS: atom_id res chain seq x y z
N MET A 1 -13.72 42.62 -20.61
CA MET A 1 -14.69 41.58 -21.00
C MET A 1 -13.95 40.25 -21.03
N ILE A 2 -13.73 39.65 -19.85
CA ILE A 2 -13.05 38.35 -19.71
C ILE A 2 -14.15 37.30 -19.81
N LEU A 3 -14.21 36.59 -20.94
CA LEU A 3 -15.15 35.49 -21.14
C LEU A 3 -14.75 34.32 -20.24
N ALA A 4 -15.53 34.11 -19.18
CA ALA A 4 -15.55 32.89 -18.39
C ALA A 4 -15.90 31.69 -19.29
N ARG A 5 -14.93 30.82 -19.57
CA ARG A 5 -15.16 29.56 -20.30
C ARG A 5 -14.45 28.34 -19.69
N THR A 6 -14.01 28.42 -18.43
CA THR A 6 -13.29 27.32 -17.74
C THR A 6 -14.12 26.54 -16.71
N ASP A 7 -15.40 26.86 -16.51
CA ASP A 7 -16.17 26.32 -15.39
C ASP A 7 -16.78 24.92 -15.62
N THR A 8 -16.64 24.31 -16.80
CA THR A 8 -17.11 22.93 -17.03
C THR A 8 -16.02 21.87 -16.87
N SER A 9 -14.81 22.08 -17.42
CA SER A 9 -13.73 21.08 -17.29
C SER A 9 -13.15 21.02 -15.88
N SER A 10 -12.98 22.17 -15.23
CA SER A 10 -12.42 22.23 -13.87
C SER A 10 -13.36 21.59 -12.86
N VAL A 11 -14.66 21.87 -12.95
CA VAL A 11 -15.70 21.24 -12.13
C VAL A 11 -15.78 19.74 -12.43
N THR A 12 -15.74 19.33 -13.70
CA THR A 12 -15.76 17.90 -14.07
C THR A 12 -14.54 17.15 -13.53
N ILE A 13 -13.34 17.75 -13.58
CA ILE A 13 -12.12 17.17 -13.02
C ILE A 13 -12.20 17.08 -11.49
N GLU A 14 -12.76 18.08 -10.82
CA GLU A 14 -12.98 18.05 -9.36
C GLU A 14 -13.95 16.92 -8.95
N TRP A 15 -15.09 16.80 -9.65
CA TRP A 15 -16.05 15.72 -9.41
C TRP A 15 -15.47 14.35 -9.76
N ALA A 16 -14.78 14.22 -10.89
CA ALA A 16 -14.14 12.97 -11.29
C ALA A 16 -13.07 12.55 -10.26
N MET A 17 -12.22 13.47 -9.80
CA MET A 17 -11.22 13.18 -8.78
C MET A 17 -11.88 12.80 -7.45
N SER A 18 -12.95 13.49 -7.03
CA SER A 18 -13.72 13.14 -5.84
C SER A 18 -14.31 11.73 -5.96
N LEU A 19 -14.89 11.39 -7.10
CA LEU A 19 -15.47 10.07 -7.37
C LEU A 19 -14.40 8.97 -7.38
N LEU A 20 -13.23 9.25 -7.95
CA LEU A 20 -12.07 8.33 -7.98
C LEU A 20 -11.45 8.15 -6.59
N VAL A 21 -11.40 9.20 -5.76
CA VAL A 21 -10.99 9.14 -4.36
C VAL A 21 -12.00 8.33 -3.52
N ASN A 22 -13.29 8.42 -3.84
CA ASN A 22 -14.34 7.65 -3.20
C ASN A 22 -14.41 6.20 -3.69
N HIS A 23 -13.88 5.90 -4.89
CA HIS A 23 -13.85 4.58 -5.51
C HIS A 23 -12.45 4.14 -5.98
N PRO A 24 -11.45 4.10 -5.09
CA PRO A 24 -10.07 3.76 -5.45
C PRO A 24 -9.94 2.32 -5.96
N GLU A 25 -10.89 1.45 -5.65
CA GLU A 25 -10.97 0.08 -6.18
C GLU A 25 -11.21 0.03 -7.69
N VAL A 26 -11.88 1.04 -8.28
CA VAL A 26 -12.21 1.04 -9.71
C VAL A 26 -10.95 1.27 -10.54
N LEU A 27 -10.10 2.22 -10.16
CA LEU A 27 -8.82 2.47 -10.84
C LEU A 27 -7.81 1.35 -10.64
N LYS A 28 -7.74 0.80 -9.42
CA LYS A 28 -6.75 -0.24 -9.09
C LYS A 28 -7.10 -1.60 -9.67
N LYS A 29 -8.37 -1.82 -10.04
CA LYS A 29 -8.84 -3.12 -10.50
C LYS A 29 -9.37 -3.15 -11.92
N ASP A 30 -9.20 -2.10 -12.71
CA ASP A 30 -9.61 -2.09 -14.11
C ASP A 30 -8.75 -3.08 -14.92
N PRO A 31 -9.32 -4.18 -15.46
CA PRO A 31 -8.58 -5.15 -16.25
C PRO A 31 -8.04 -4.59 -17.58
N LYS A 32 -8.54 -3.43 -18.03
CA LYS A 32 -8.01 -2.76 -19.24
C LYS A 32 -6.67 -2.07 -18.99
N VAL A 33 -6.40 -1.72 -17.74
CA VAL A 33 -5.19 -1.00 -17.31
C VAL A 33 -4.21 -1.96 -16.64
N TRP A 34 -4.71 -2.96 -15.92
CA TRP A 34 -3.93 -3.85 -15.09
C TRP A 34 -4.11 -5.31 -15.51
N ASP A 35 -3.02 -6.00 -15.85
CA ASP A 35 -3.05 -7.45 -16.09
C ASP A 35 -3.29 -8.22 -14.78
N ASP A 36 -4.40 -8.95 -14.67
CA ASP A 36 -4.83 -9.66 -13.46
C ASP A 36 -4.89 -8.73 -12.22
N PRO A 37 -5.86 -7.80 -12.18
CA PRO A 37 -5.95 -6.75 -11.17
C PRO A 37 -6.24 -7.26 -9.75
N THR A 38 -6.81 -8.46 -9.63
CA THR A 38 -7.25 -9.02 -8.34
C THR A 38 -6.14 -9.78 -7.63
N SER A 39 -5.08 -10.14 -8.34
CA SER A 39 -3.94 -10.87 -7.80
C SER A 39 -2.86 -9.93 -7.27
N PHE A 40 -2.26 -10.30 -6.14
CA PHE A 40 -1.11 -9.59 -5.60
C PHE A 40 0.16 -10.02 -6.36
N LYS A 41 0.67 -9.14 -7.23
CA LYS A 41 1.85 -9.35 -8.08
C LYS A 41 2.84 -8.18 -7.98
N PRO A 42 3.75 -8.19 -6.98
CA PRO A 42 4.75 -7.13 -6.81
C PRO A 42 5.62 -6.88 -8.05
N GLU A 43 5.89 -7.94 -8.81
CA GLU A 43 6.77 -7.96 -9.99
C GLU A 43 6.27 -7.03 -11.09
N ARG A 44 4.98 -6.70 -11.10
CA ARG A 44 4.39 -5.74 -12.05
C ARG A 44 5.03 -4.35 -11.97
N PHE A 45 5.61 -4.01 -10.82
CA PHE A 45 6.23 -2.70 -10.59
C PHE A 45 7.74 -2.69 -10.86
N GLU A 46 8.31 -3.81 -11.31
CA GLU A 46 9.71 -3.88 -11.73
C GLU A 46 9.89 -3.17 -13.09
N GLY A 47 11.09 -2.65 -13.37
CA GLY A 47 11.38 -1.97 -14.64
C GLY A 47 10.91 -0.51 -14.76
N GLY A 48 10.06 -0.03 -13.85
CA GLY A 48 9.70 1.40 -13.74
C GLY A 48 8.71 1.92 -14.78
N GLU A 49 8.11 1.06 -15.60
CA GLU A 49 7.17 1.43 -16.67
C GLU A 49 5.73 1.67 -16.19
N VAL A 50 5.45 1.55 -14.89
CA VAL A 50 4.12 1.86 -14.36
C VAL A 50 3.95 3.37 -14.34
N GLU A 51 3.18 3.92 -15.30
CA GLU A 51 2.94 5.34 -15.35
C GLU A 51 2.32 5.81 -14.01
N GLY A 52 2.98 6.75 -13.33
CA GLY A 52 2.64 7.14 -11.95
C GLY A 52 1.23 7.71 -11.77
N HIS A 53 0.52 8.03 -12.85
CA HIS A 53 -0.88 8.41 -12.83
C HIS A 53 -1.87 7.24 -12.77
N MET A 54 -1.44 6.01 -13.09
CA MET A 54 -2.28 4.82 -12.96
C MET A 54 -2.46 4.38 -11.50
N LEU A 55 -1.54 4.77 -10.61
CA LEU A 55 -1.56 4.43 -9.20
C LEU A 55 -1.45 5.70 -8.34
N MET A 56 -2.58 6.17 -7.78
CA MET A 56 -2.66 7.39 -6.98
C MET A 56 -3.01 7.16 -5.49
N PRO A 57 -2.26 6.33 -4.73
CA PRO A 57 -2.58 6.00 -3.33
C PRO A 57 -2.44 7.22 -2.39
N PHE A 58 -1.70 8.24 -2.82
CA PHE A 58 -1.49 9.48 -2.07
C PHE A 58 -2.14 10.69 -2.75
N GLY A 59 -3.02 10.48 -3.73
CA GLY A 59 -3.59 11.55 -4.55
C GLY A 59 -2.57 12.20 -5.51
N MET A 60 -3.00 13.27 -6.17
CA MET A 60 -2.22 13.97 -7.21
C MET A 60 -2.45 15.50 -7.14
N GLY A 61 -1.47 16.29 -7.56
CA GLY A 61 -1.58 17.75 -7.65
C GLY A 61 -1.61 18.47 -6.30
N ARG A 62 -2.27 19.63 -6.23
CA ARG A 62 -2.28 20.52 -5.05
C ARG A 62 -2.91 19.94 -3.78
N LYS A 63 -3.67 18.84 -3.92
CA LYS A 63 -4.33 18.13 -2.82
C LYS A 63 -3.69 16.76 -2.53
N ALA A 64 -2.56 16.45 -3.15
CA ALA A 64 -1.80 15.24 -2.83
C ALA A 64 -1.40 15.22 -1.35
N CYS A 65 -1.27 14.02 -0.79
CA CYS A 65 -0.86 13.83 0.59
C CYS A 65 0.52 14.43 0.80
N PRO A 66 0.68 15.46 1.66
CA PRO A 66 1.96 16.11 1.87
C PRO A 66 2.99 15.20 2.53
N ARG A 67 2.56 14.05 3.08
CA ARG A 67 3.41 13.06 3.75
C ARG A 67 3.63 11.78 2.93
N ALA A 68 3.33 11.78 1.62
CA ALA A 68 3.50 10.61 0.75
C ALA A 68 4.91 9.99 0.85
N GLY A 69 5.96 10.83 0.74
CA GLY A 69 7.35 10.36 0.83
C GLY A 69 7.72 9.77 2.19
N LEU A 70 7.18 10.33 3.29
CA LEU A 70 7.39 9.80 4.63
C LEU A 70 6.68 8.45 4.80
N ALA A 71 5.42 8.36 4.37
CA ALA A 71 4.64 7.13 4.44
C ALA A 71 5.33 5.99 3.67
N GLN A 72 5.82 6.27 2.46
CA GLN A 72 6.54 5.28 1.65
C GLN A 72 7.79 4.74 2.37
N ARG A 73 8.57 5.63 3.00
CA ARG A 73 9.76 5.23 3.76
C ARG A 73 9.41 4.42 5.00
N ILE A 74 8.41 4.84 5.77
CA ILE A 74 7.98 4.14 6.98
C ILE A 74 7.45 2.75 6.63
N VAL A 75 6.60 2.64 5.62
CA VAL A 75 6.05 1.34 5.18
C VAL A 75 7.17 0.43 4.68
N GLY A 76 8.08 0.94 3.85
CA GLY A 76 9.21 0.16 3.35
C GLY A 76 10.15 -0.32 4.46
N LEU A 77 10.49 0.56 5.41
CA LEU A 77 11.33 0.20 6.56
C LEU A 77 10.64 -0.81 7.47
N ALA A 78 9.37 -0.58 7.83
CA ALA A 78 8.61 -1.50 8.68
C ALA A 78 8.49 -2.87 8.02
N LEU A 79 8.10 -2.94 6.74
CA LEU A 79 7.97 -4.19 6.00
C LEU A 79 9.32 -4.91 5.86
N GLY A 80 10.38 -4.17 5.51
CA GLY A 80 11.73 -4.70 5.40
C GLY A 80 12.24 -5.27 6.72
N SER A 81 12.02 -4.56 7.83
CA SER A 81 12.34 -5.04 9.18
C SER A 81 11.55 -6.31 9.54
N LEU A 82 10.24 -6.34 9.26
CA LEU A 82 9.41 -7.51 9.56
C LEU A 82 9.85 -8.75 8.77
N ILE A 83 10.20 -8.59 7.48
CA ILE A 83 10.67 -9.70 6.63
C ILE A 83 12.09 -10.14 7.02
N LYS A 84 12.98 -9.18 7.30
CA LYS A 84 14.38 -9.45 7.66
C LYS A 84 14.49 -10.12 9.02
N CYS A 85 13.65 -9.73 9.99
CA CYS A 85 13.79 -10.18 11.37
C CYS A 85 13.00 -11.44 11.68
N PHE A 86 11.90 -11.70 10.98
CA PHE A 86 10.96 -12.75 11.34
C PHE A 86 10.64 -13.69 10.18
N GLU A 87 10.41 -14.95 10.52
CA GLU A 87 9.72 -15.94 9.72
C GLU A 87 8.24 -15.92 10.11
N TRP A 88 7.36 -15.89 9.10
CA TRP A 88 5.93 -15.70 9.27
C TRP A 88 5.18 -16.96 8.90
N GLU A 89 4.29 -17.41 9.79
CA GLU A 89 3.44 -18.57 9.57
C GLU A 89 1.98 -18.24 9.89
N LYS A 90 1.06 -18.95 9.24
CA LYS A 90 -0.36 -18.83 9.56
C LYS A 90 -0.65 -19.52 10.88
N VAL A 91 -1.48 -18.91 11.72
CA VAL A 91 -2.01 -19.55 12.94
C VAL A 91 -2.79 -20.83 12.61
N THR A 92 -3.44 -20.88 11.44
CA THR A 92 -4.21 -22.05 11.00
C THR A 92 -4.00 -22.29 9.50
N LYS A 93 -4.15 -23.55 9.06
CA LYS A 93 -4.07 -23.95 7.64
C LYS A 93 -5.19 -23.40 6.75
N LYS A 94 -6.21 -22.76 7.32
CA LYS A 94 -7.35 -22.21 6.58
C LYS A 94 -6.93 -21.01 5.71
N SER A 95 -7.71 -20.73 4.68
CA SER A 95 -7.57 -19.47 3.93
C SER A 95 -7.83 -18.28 4.86
N ILE A 96 -7.05 -17.22 4.67
CA ILE A 96 -7.19 -15.98 5.43
C ILE A 96 -8.32 -15.19 4.79
N ASP A 97 -9.29 -14.75 5.60
CA ASP A 97 -10.31 -13.82 5.14
C ASP A 97 -9.68 -12.44 4.86
N LEU A 98 -9.90 -11.91 3.66
CA LEU A 98 -9.43 -10.60 3.19
C LEU A 98 -10.60 -9.64 2.91
N THR A 99 -11.79 -9.95 3.43
CA THR A 99 -12.96 -9.10 3.32
C THR A 99 -12.64 -7.71 3.90
N LYS A 100 -13.03 -6.67 3.17
CA LYS A 100 -12.82 -5.27 3.55
C LYS A 100 -13.79 -4.92 4.68
N GLY A 101 -13.27 -4.32 5.74
CA GLY A 101 -14.08 -3.77 6.82
C GLY A 101 -14.82 -2.50 6.41
N LYS A 102 -15.73 -2.05 7.28
CA LYS A 102 -16.47 -0.79 7.08
C LYS A 102 -15.61 0.41 7.51
N GLY A 103 -15.59 1.46 6.69
CA GLY A 103 -14.93 2.72 7.05
C GLY A 103 -14.28 3.45 5.88
N LEU A 104 -13.64 4.58 6.19
CA LEU A 104 -12.91 5.41 5.22
C LEU A 104 -11.59 4.78 4.77
N THR A 105 -11.01 3.89 5.57
CA THR A 105 -9.76 3.18 5.27
C THR A 105 -10.05 1.75 4.83
N MET A 106 -9.17 1.18 4.00
CA MET A 106 -9.28 -0.22 3.57
C MET A 106 -8.71 -1.17 4.63
N THR A 107 -9.35 -1.25 5.79
CA THR A 107 -9.01 -2.22 6.83
C THR A 107 -9.59 -3.60 6.49
N LYS A 108 -9.02 -4.65 7.10
CA LYS A 108 -9.66 -5.97 7.10
C LYS A 108 -10.86 -5.96 8.05
N ASP A 109 -11.93 -6.66 7.67
CA ASP A 109 -13.11 -6.84 8.53
C ASP A 109 -12.77 -7.67 9.76
N VAL A 110 -12.04 -8.77 9.54
CA VAL A 110 -11.45 -9.58 10.60
C VAL A 110 -9.95 -9.27 10.71
N PRO A 111 -9.45 -8.86 11.90
CA PRO A 111 -8.02 -8.63 12.11
C PRO A 111 -7.16 -9.83 11.69
N LEU A 112 -6.00 -9.58 11.10
CA LEU A 112 -5.07 -10.64 10.72
C LEU A 112 -4.26 -11.11 11.94
N GLU A 113 -4.33 -12.39 12.22
CA GLU A 113 -3.43 -13.05 13.17
C GLU A 113 -2.40 -13.91 12.42
N ALA A 114 -1.14 -13.80 12.83
CA ALA A 114 -0.02 -14.55 12.27
C ALA A 114 0.98 -14.90 13.37
N MET A 115 1.64 -16.05 13.24
CA MET A 115 2.77 -16.41 14.07
C MET A 115 4.03 -15.78 13.50
N CYS A 116 4.90 -15.25 14.36
CA CYS A 116 6.22 -14.77 13.98
C CYS A 116 7.28 -15.48 14.82
N LYS A 117 8.30 -16.02 14.14
CA LYS A 117 9.50 -16.58 14.76
C LYS A 117 10.69 -15.72 14.39
N ALA A 118 11.47 -15.27 15.38
CA ALA A 118 12.69 -14.52 15.11
C ALA A 118 13.69 -15.42 14.34
N ARG A 119 14.34 -14.86 13.32
CA ARG A 119 15.35 -15.59 12.54
C ARG A 119 16.64 -15.77 13.33
N ASP A 120 17.29 -16.92 13.12
CA ASP A 120 18.50 -17.31 13.86
C ASP A 120 19.66 -16.33 13.68
N ILE A 121 19.81 -15.74 12.49
CA ILE A 121 20.86 -14.73 12.21
C ILE A 121 20.75 -13.53 13.18
N ILE A 122 19.53 -13.13 13.52
CA ILE A 122 19.31 -12.03 14.47
C ILE A 122 19.58 -12.51 15.89
N MET A 123 19.10 -13.69 16.25
CA MET A 123 19.36 -14.25 17.59
C MET A 123 20.85 -14.46 17.85
N ASN A 124 21.60 -14.94 16.87
CA ASN A 124 23.05 -15.15 16.98
C ASN A 124 23.83 -13.83 17.07
N ASN A 125 23.39 -12.78 16.38
CA ASN A 125 24.01 -11.46 16.49
C ASN A 125 23.72 -10.81 17.85
N ILE A 126 22.50 -10.97 18.38
CA ILE A 126 22.15 -10.46 19.73
C ILE A 126 22.88 -11.22 20.83
N LEU A 127 22.96 -12.56 20.72
CA LEU A 127 23.68 -13.39 21.69
C LEU A 127 25.19 -13.12 21.67
N SER A 128 25.78 -12.89 20.49
CA SER A 128 27.20 -12.53 20.37
C SER A 128 27.51 -11.13 20.90
N GLU A 129 26.63 -10.14 20.68
CA GLU A 129 26.73 -8.81 21.30
C GLU A 129 26.57 -8.88 22.82
N ALA A 130 25.67 -9.72 23.34
CA ALA A 130 25.50 -9.91 24.78
C ALA A 130 26.72 -10.56 25.47
N THR A 131 27.47 -11.42 24.76
CA THR A 131 28.73 -12.00 25.26
C THR A 131 29.94 -11.07 25.17
N ASN A 132 29.89 -10.00 24.37
CA ASN A 132 30.99 -9.03 24.24
C ASN A 132 30.89 -7.84 25.23
N VAL A 133 29.92 -7.88 26.15
CA VAL A 133 29.72 -6.88 27.22
C VAL A 133 30.12 -7.44 28.60
N VAL A 134 30.74 -8.64 28.65
CA VAL A 134 31.35 -9.22 29.87
C VAL A 134 32.85 -9.37 29.69
#